data_AF-A0A7S3GSF5-F1
#
_entry.id   AF-A0A7S3GSF5-F1
#
_cell.length_a   1.000
_cell.length_b   1.000
_cell.length_c   1.000
_cell.angle_alpha   90.00
_cell.angle_beta   90.00
_cell.angle_gamma   90.00
#
_symmetry.space_group_name_H-M   'P 1'
#
loop_
_entity.id
_entity.type
_entity.pdbx_description
1 polymer ?
#
loop_
_entity_poly.entity_id
_entity_poly.type
_entity_poly.pdbx_seq_one_letter_code
_entity_poly.pdbx_strand_id
1 'polypeptide(L)'
;VMDTSGALKDAAYVMMADTGPQGRFNRAQRGVFNTDESLPLTLVMVLLVGAVFGPVVVGIVLLIGYGRITFGLKYKESCDARGAGFLPAMIGEKLLEGLTLLCAIKGIFAF
;
A
#
# COMPACT_ATOMS: atom_id res chain seq x y z
N VAL A 1 -4.13 27.96 0.79
CA VAL A 1 -2.71 28.31 0.60
C VAL A 1 -1.97 27.75 1.80
N MET A 2 -1.15 26.71 1.63
CA MET A 2 -0.26 26.24 2.71
C MET A 2 0.87 27.27 2.81
N ASP A 3 0.90 28.00 3.91
CA ASP A 3 2.04 28.84 4.24
C ASP A 3 3.19 27.93 4.67
N THR A 4 4.21 27.83 3.80
CA THR A 4 5.43 27.06 4.06
C THR A 4 6.44 27.86 4.89
N SER A 5 6.09 29.08 5.32
CA SER A 5 6.95 29.97 6.08
C SER A 5 6.29 30.45 7.38
N GLY A 6 7.08 30.62 8.44
CA GLY A 6 6.62 31.19 9.72
C GLY A 6 6.25 30.18 10.81
N ALA A 7 5.90 30.71 11.98
CA ALA A 7 5.68 29.98 13.24
C ALA A 7 4.53 28.96 13.19
N LEU A 8 3.70 29.01 12.15
CA LEU A 8 2.54 28.13 11.99
C LEU A 8 2.91 26.75 11.47
N LYS A 9 4.04 26.58 10.75
CA LYS A 9 4.45 25.27 10.21
C LYS A 9 4.71 24.22 11.32
N ASP A 10 5.08 24.70 12.50
CA ASP A 10 5.42 23.90 13.67
C ASP A 10 4.30 23.96 14.74
N ALA A 11 3.18 24.63 14.45
CA ALA A 11 2.08 24.74 15.40
C ALA A 11 1.37 23.38 15.59
N ALA A 12 1.02 23.07 16.83
CA ALA A 12 0.51 21.77 17.25
C ALA A 12 -0.82 21.32 16.59
N TYR A 13 -1.50 22.21 15.87
CA TYR A 13 -2.79 21.96 15.21
C TYR A 13 -2.66 21.68 13.70
N VAL A 14 -1.44 21.69 13.14
CA VAL A 14 -1.26 21.54 11.69
C VAL A 14 -1.27 20.06 11.28
N MET A 15 -2.35 19.68 10.60
CA MET A 15 -2.59 18.36 9.96
C MET A 15 -1.54 17.96 8.89
N MET A 16 -0.50 18.77 8.67
CA MET A 16 0.51 18.63 7.63
C MET A 16 1.94 18.90 8.14
N ALA A 17 2.16 18.94 9.47
CA ALA A 17 3.52 18.98 10.00
C ALA A 17 4.29 17.74 9.52
N ASP A 18 5.52 17.93 9.02
CA ASP A 18 6.30 16.85 8.41
C ASP A 18 7.42 16.34 9.34
N THR A 19 7.72 17.08 10.41
CA THR A 19 8.79 16.77 11.36
C THR A 19 8.25 16.52 12.76
N GLY A 20 9.11 15.98 13.63
CA GLY A 20 8.79 15.73 15.03
C GLY A 20 7.68 14.69 15.26
N PRO A 21 7.10 14.66 16.47
CA PRO A 21 6.04 13.73 16.83
C PRO A 21 4.80 13.82 15.92
N GLN A 22 4.43 15.04 15.51
CA GLN A 22 3.27 15.27 14.64
C GLN A 22 3.50 14.75 13.21
N GLY A 23 4.68 14.99 12.63
CA GLY A 23 5.02 14.39 11.33
C GLY A 23 5.04 12.87 11.34
N ARG A 24 5.53 12.26 12.43
CA ARG A 24 5.45 10.81 12.62
C ARG A 24 4.00 10.32 12.69
N PHE A 25 3.12 11.03 13.38
CA PHE A 25 1.69 10.71 13.45
C PHE A 25 1.02 10.84 12.07
N ASN A 26 1.23 11.96 11.37
CA ASN A 26 0.68 12.20 10.04
C ASN A 26 1.12 11.13 9.03
N ARG A 27 2.39 10.71 9.06
CA ARG A 27 2.89 9.61 8.21
C ARG A 27 2.31 8.26 8.59
N ALA A 28 2.14 7.98 9.89
CA ALA A 28 1.46 6.76 10.33
C ALA A 28 0.03 6.70 9.79
N GLN A 29 -0.71 7.79 9.92
CA GLN A 29 -2.07 7.92 9.42
C GLN A 29 -2.12 7.76 7.89
N ARG A 30 -1.22 8.41 7.14
CA ARG A 30 -1.15 8.24 5.68
C ARG A 30 -0.77 6.82 5.29
N GLY A 31 0.07 6.15 6.07
CA GLY A 31 0.44 4.75 5.87
C GLY A 31 -0.77 3.80 5.95
N VAL A 32 -1.64 4.01 6.95
CA VAL A 32 -2.90 3.27 7.10
C VAL A 32 -3.84 3.57 5.93
N PHE A 33 -4.11 4.84 5.66
CA PHE A 33 -5.00 5.22 4.55
C PHE A 33 -4.57 4.66 3.19
N ASN A 34 -3.27 4.65 2.90
CA ASN A 34 -2.79 4.07 1.64
C ASN A 34 -3.04 2.55 1.55
N THR A 35 -2.99 1.86 2.68
CA THR A 35 -3.32 0.43 2.73
C THR A 35 -4.83 0.25 2.57
N ASP A 36 -5.65 1.05 3.25
CA ASP A 36 -7.11 1.00 3.12
C ASP A 36 -7.61 1.33 1.70
N GLU A 37 -6.94 2.25 1.00
CA GLU A 37 -7.24 2.60 -0.40
C GLU A 37 -6.99 1.41 -1.36
N SER A 38 -6.03 0.54 -1.06
CA SER A 38 -5.59 -0.57 -1.95
C SER A 38 -6.14 -1.95 -1.54
N LEU A 39 -6.51 -2.11 -0.27
CA LEU A 39 -6.95 -3.38 0.30
C LEU A 39 -8.20 -3.94 -0.40
N PRO A 40 -9.27 -3.16 -0.71
CA PRO A 40 -10.46 -3.71 -1.35
C PRO A 40 -10.16 -4.36 -2.70
N LEU A 41 -9.38 -3.70 -3.56
CA LEU A 41 -9.00 -4.23 -4.87
C LEU A 41 -8.15 -5.50 -4.72
N THR A 42 -7.20 -5.49 -3.78
CA THR A 42 -6.34 -6.63 -3.47
C THR A 42 -7.17 -7.84 -3.04
N LEU A 43 -8.13 -7.66 -2.12
CA LEU A 43 -9.00 -8.73 -1.64
C LEU A 43 -9.86 -9.33 -2.76
N VAL A 44 -10.44 -8.50 -3.61
CA VAL A 44 -11.22 -8.97 -4.76
C VAL A 44 -10.35 -9.81 -5.70
N MET A 45 -9.14 -9.34 -6.03
CA MET A 45 -8.23 -10.10 -6.90
C MET A 45 -7.82 -11.43 -6.26
N VAL A 46 -7.50 -11.44 -4.97
CA VAL A 46 -7.19 -12.69 -4.22
C VAL A 46 -8.33 -13.69 -4.32
N LEU A 47 -9.58 -13.25 -4.19
CA LEU A 47 -10.74 -14.14 -4.32
C LEU A 47 -10.89 -14.67 -5.75
N LEU A 48 -10.73 -13.81 -6.76
CA LEU A 48 -10.87 -14.20 -8.17
C LEU A 48 -9.79 -15.19 -8.62
N VAL A 49 -8.52 -14.90 -8.30
CA VAL A 49 -7.40 -15.74 -8.73
C VAL A 49 -7.14 -16.92 -7.79
N GLY A 50 -7.55 -16.81 -6.52
CA GLY A 50 -7.39 -17.87 -5.52
C GLY A 50 -8.13 -19.15 -5.89
N ALA A 51 -9.31 -19.03 -6.51
CA ALA A 51 -10.06 -20.17 -6.99
C ALA A 51 -9.37 -20.92 -8.15
N VAL A 52 -8.52 -20.24 -8.92
CA VAL A 52 -7.86 -20.80 -10.12
C VAL A 52 -6.46 -21.32 -9.80
N PHE A 53 -5.67 -20.54 -9.06
CA PHE A 53 -4.25 -20.82 -8.81
C PHE A 53 -3.99 -21.39 -7.40
N GLY A 54 -5.03 -21.47 -6.55
CA GLY A 54 -4.98 -22.15 -5.27
C GLY A 54 -3.85 -21.65 -4.35
N PRO A 55 -3.00 -22.54 -3.79
CA PRO A 55 -1.96 -22.17 -2.83
C PRO A 55 -0.91 -21.16 -3.33
N VAL A 56 -0.72 -21.02 -4.65
CA VAL A 56 0.23 -20.05 -5.22
C VAL A 56 -0.11 -18.62 -4.79
N VAL A 57 -1.41 -18.31 -4.69
CA VAL A 57 -1.89 -16.98 -4.28
C VAL A 57 -1.50 -16.65 -2.84
N VAL A 58 -1.36 -17.65 -1.96
CA VAL A 58 -0.94 -17.43 -0.56
C VAL A 58 0.45 -16.82 -0.51
N GLY A 59 1.39 -17.28 -1.34
CA GLY A 59 2.74 -16.72 -1.41
C GLY A 59 2.73 -15.24 -1.83
N ILE A 60 1.87 -14.87 -2.77
CA ILE A 60 1.70 -13.50 -3.23
C ILE A 60 1.10 -12.62 -2.12
N VAL A 61 0.07 -13.12 -1.43
CA VAL A 61 -0.56 -12.40 -0.30
C VAL A 61 0.42 -12.19 0.85
N LEU A 62 1.27 -13.18 1.16
CA LEU A 62 2.32 -13.03 2.17
C LEU A 62 3.34 -11.94 1.79
N LEU A 63 3.73 -11.87 0.50
CA LEU A 63 4.60 -10.81 -0.01
C LEU A 63 3.95 -9.43 0.14
N ILE A 64 2.66 -9.31 -0.20
CA ILE A 64 1.90 -8.06 -0.04
C ILE A 64 1.83 -7.67 1.44
N GLY A 65 1.45 -8.60 2.31
CA GLY A 65 1.34 -8.38 3.76
C GLY A 65 2.66 -7.93 4.37
N TYR A 66 3.76 -8.61 4.03
CA TYR A 66 5.11 -8.21 4.43
C TYR A 66 5.44 -6.78 3.98
N GLY A 67 5.18 -6.45 2.72
CA GLY A 67 5.43 -5.11 2.19
C GLY A 67 4.60 -4.04 2.88
N ARG A 68 3.30 -4.27 3.09
CA ARG A 68 2.37 -3.33 3.74
C ARG A 68 2.71 -3.09 5.21
N ILE A 69 3.09 -4.13 5.95
CA ILE A 69 3.58 -3.99 7.33
C ILE A 69 4.88 -3.18 7.36
N THR A 70 5.84 -3.54 6.51
CA THR A 70 7.14 -2.84 6.43
C THR A 70 6.97 -1.38 6.03
N PHE A 71 6.05 -1.09 5.10
CA PHE A 71 5.71 0.26 4.67
C PHE A 71 5.18 1.10 5.83
N GLY A 72 4.20 0.60 6.58
CA GLY A 72 3.64 1.30 7.73
C GLY A 72 4.67 1.52 8.85
N LEU A 73 5.56 0.56 9.08
CA LEU A 73 6.65 0.70 10.06
C LEU A 73 7.67 1.76 9.62
N LYS A 74 8.16 1.68 8.38
CA LYS A 74 9.22 2.55 7.85
C LYS A 74 8.77 3.94 7.50
N TYR A 75 7.51 4.12 7.09
CA TYR A 75 7.00 5.46 6.77
C TYR A 75 6.94 6.36 8.01
N LYS A 76 6.80 5.78 9.22
CA LYS A 76 6.92 6.55 10.47
C LYS A 76 8.30 7.17 10.65
N GLU A 77 9.35 6.50 10.18
CA GLU A 77 10.74 6.95 10.29
C GLU A 77 11.00 8.14 9.36
N SER A 78 10.71 7.98 8.06
CA SER A 78 10.83 9.06 7.07
C SER A 78 9.99 8.80 5.82
N CYS A 79 9.81 9.83 4.98
CA CYS A 79 9.11 9.69 3.71
C CYS A 79 9.86 8.75 2.75
N ASP A 80 11.19 8.80 2.72
CA ASP A 80 12.00 7.99 1.81
C ASP A 80 12.07 6.52 2.25
N ALA A 81 12.08 6.26 3.56
CA ALA A 81 12.18 4.91 4.11
C ALA A 81 10.97 4.02 3.75
N ARG A 82 9.82 4.62 3.41
CA ARG A 82 8.60 3.88 3.03
C ARG A 82 8.81 2.99 1.80
N GLY A 83 9.72 3.36 0.89
CA GLY A 83 9.97 2.63 -0.35
C GLY A 83 10.36 1.17 -0.13
N ALA A 84 11.05 0.87 0.98
CA ALA A 84 11.49 -0.48 1.33
C ALA A 84 10.32 -1.46 1.54
N GLY A 85 9.17 -0.98 2.03
CA GLY A 85 7.96 -1.78 2.15
C GLY A 85 6.99 -1.61 0.98
N PHE A 86 6.95 -0.42 0.39
CA PHE A 86 6.04 -0.12 -0.71
C PHE A 86 6.35 -0.96 -1.96
N LEU A 87 7.62 -1.11 -2.31
CA LEU A 87 8.03 -1.85 -3.50
C LEU A 87 7.65 -3.35 -3.45
N PRO A 88 7.96 -4.13 -2.39
CA PRO A 88 7.52 -5.52 -2.33
C PRO A 88 6.00 -5.66 -2.31
N ALA A 89 5.25 -4.75 -1.66
CA ALA A 89 3.79 -4.76 -1.71
C ALA A 89 3.27 -4.56 -3.14
N MET A 90 3.80 -3.56 -3.85
CA MET A 90 3.46 -3.30 -5.24
C MET A 90 3.74 -4.47 -6.16
N ILE A 91 4.88 -5.16 -5.99
CA ILE A 91 5.19 -6.35 -6.81
C ILE A 91 4.10 -7.41 -6.63
N GLY A 92 3.72 -7.71 -5.39
CA GLY A 92 2.65 -8.67 -5.12
C GLY A 92 1.29 -8.25 -5.70
N GLU A 93 0.93 -6.97 -5.56
CA GLU A 93 -0.31 -6.42 -6.12
C GLU A 93 -0.33 -6.51 -7.66
N LYS A 94 0.78 -6.19 -8.33
CA LYS A 94 0.88 -6.31 -9.79
C LYS A 94 0.87 -7.76 -10.29
N LEU A 95 1.39 -8.69 -9.49
CA LEU A 95 1.24 -10.12 -9.80
C LEU A 95 -0.24 -10.55 -9.72
N LEU A 96 -0.99 -10.11 -8.71
CA LEU A 96 -2.43 -10.38 -8.63
C LEU A 96 -3.20 -9.76 -9.80
N GLU A 97 -2.92 -8.51 -10.15
CA GLU A 97 -3.50 -7.85 -11.32
C GLU A 97 -3.23 -8.64 -12.61
N GLY A 98 -1.98 -9.07 -12.82
CA GLY A 98 -1.57 -9.85 -13.98
C GLY A 98 -2.26 -11.21 -14.06
N LEU A 99 -2.36 -11.94 -12.95
CA LEU A 99 -3.07 -13.22 -12.89
C LEU A 99 -4.57 -13.04 -13.15
N THR A 100 -5.16 -11.97 -12.61
CA THR A 100 -6.58 -11.65 -12.82
C THR A 100 -6.84 -11.36 -14.30
N LEU A 101 -5.97 -10.56 -14.93
CA LEU A 101 -6.05 -10.26 -16.35
C LEU A 101 -5.89 -11.51 -17.22
N LEU A 102 -4.95 -12.39 -16.86
CA LEU A 102 -4.74 -13.66 -17.56
C LEU A 102 -6.00 -14.55 -17.49
N CYS A 103 -6.62 -14.66 -16.31
CA CYS A 103 -7.89 -15.36 -16.15
C CYS A 103 -9.01 -14.74 -16.99
N ALA A 104 -9.12 -13.41 -17.01
CA ALA A 104 -10.12 -12.71 -17.80
C ALA A 104 -9.93 -12.96 -19.31
N ILE A 105 -8.72 -12.81 -19.83
CA ILE A 105 -8.40 -13.08 -21.24
C ILE A 105 -8.74 -14.53 -21.60
N LYS A 106 -8.27 -15.50 -20.79
CA LYS A 106 -8.54 -16.92 -21.05
C LYS A 106 -10.03 -17.27 -20.95
N GLY A 107 -10.76 -16.64 -20.04
CA GLY A 107 -12.20 -16.83 -19.88
C GLY A 107 -13.03 -16.26 -21.04
N ILE A 108 -12.58 -15.13 -21.63
CA ILE A 108 -13.27 -14.48 -22.77
C ILE A 108 -12.95 -15.18 -24.09
N PHE A 109 -11.67 -15.48 -24.34
CA PHE A 109 -11.18 -15.99 -25.62
C PHE A 109 -10.93 -17.49 -25.61
N ALA A 110 -11.70 -18.25 -24.81
CA ALA A 110 -11.57 -19.70 -24.73
C ALA A 110 -11.70 -20.35 -26.12
N PHE A 111 -10.56 -20.59 -26.76
CA PHE A 111 -10.34 -21.60 -27.79
C PHE A 111 -9.92 -22.90 -27.12
#